data_AF-A0A969BUS3-F1
#
_entry.id   AF-A0A969BUS3-F1
#
_cell.length_a   1.000
_cell.length_b   1.000
_cell.length_c   1.000
_cell.angle_alpha   90.00
_cell.angle_beta   90.00
_cell.angle_gamma   90.00
#
_symmetry.space_group_name_H-M   'P 1'
#
loop_
_entity.id
_entity.type
_entity.pdbx_description
1 polymer ?
#
loop_
_entity_poly.entity_id
_entity_poly.type
_entity_poly.pdbx_seq_one_letter_code
_entity_poly.pdbx_strand_id
1 'polypeptide(L)'
;MSVVVHIATEVIAPEVARRKANGWLLDQVGNLLIGQNPELVAGDAMVWRVTVVLTSPARGHVGTLGTVDVDAATGDVLADEAVILALQKQARYVSKLAQG
;
A
#
# COMPACT_ATOMS: atom_id res chain seq x y z
N MET A 1 30.91 9.84 -3.53
CA MET A 1 30.96 9.46 -2.11
C MET A 1 29.93 8.37 -1.90
N SER A 2 30.34 7.18 -1.49
CA SER A 2 29.43 6.05 -1.20
C SER A 2 29.42 5.79 0.30
N VAL A 3 28.26 5.39 0.83
CA VAL A 3 28.10 4.93 2.20
C VAL A 3 27.59 3.50 2.13
N VAL A 4 28.22 2.61 2.90
CA VAL A 4 27.77 1.22 3.06
C VAL A 4 26.92 1.15 4.32
N VAL A 5 25.70 0.61 4.20
CA VAL A 5 24.78 0.44 5.32
C VAL A 5 24.54 -1.05 5.53
N HIS A 6 24.76 -1.53 6.75
CA HIS A 6 24.42 -2.89 7.18
C HIS A 6 23.23 -2.82 8.12
N ILE A 7 22.18 -3.58 7.81
CA ILE A 7 20.93 -3.59 8.59
C ILE A 7 20.65 -5.02 9.00
N ALA A 8 20.56 -5.25 10.31
CA ALA A 8 20.13 -6.51 10.90
C ALA A 8 18.93 -6.23 11.82
N THR A 9 17.76 -6.71 11.42
CA THR A 9 16.51 -6.51 12.14
C THR A 9 15.54 -7.62 11.77
N GLU A 10 14.59 -7.90 12.64
CA GLU A 10 13.51 -8.84 12.38
C GLU A 10 12.34 -8.08 11.76
N VAL A 11 11.92 -8.50 10.57
CA VAL A 11 10.75 -7.96 9.88
C VAL A 11 9.83 -9.10 9.46
N ILE A 12 8.53 -8.81 9.43
CA ILE A 12 7.56 -9.72 8.83
C ILE A 12 7.88 -9.89 7.34
N ALA A 13 7.51 -11.04 6.78
CA ALA A 13 7.70 -11.30 5.37
C ALA A 13 6.84 -10.36 4.50
N PRO A 14 7.31 -9.95 3.31
CA PRO A 14 6.59 -9.02 2.44
C PRO A 14 5.18 -9.51 2.08
N GLU A 15 4.98 -10.82 1.88
CA GLU A 15 3.66 -11.37 1.61
C GLU A 15 2.68 -11.22 2.78
N VAL A 16 3.18 -11.23 4.02
CA VAL A 16 2.37 -11.01 5.22
C VAL A 16 1.96 -9.54 5.29
N ALA A 17 2.89 -8.61 5.06
CA ALA A 17 2.60 -7.19 5.01
C ALA A 17 1.55 -6.86 3.93
N ARG A 18 1.71 -7.41 2.72
CA ARG A 18 0.74 -7.24 1.64
C ARG A 18 -0.64 -7.79 2.00
N ARG A 19 -0.71 -8.96 2.67
CA ARG A 19 -1.98 -9.53 3.11
C ARG A 19 -2.68 -8.63 4.14
N LYS A 20 -1.92 -8.08 5.11
CA LYS A 20 -2.46 -7.15 6.10
C LYS A 20 -2.96 -5.85 5.45
N ALA A 21 -2.19 -5.28 4.52
CA ALA A 21 -2.61 -4.12 3.74
C ALA A 21 -3.90 -4.39 2.94
N ASN A 22 -4.00 -5.55 2.28
CA ASN A 22 -5.20 -5.93 1.53
C ASN A 22 -6.44 -6.09 2.42
N GLY A 23 -6.28 -6.67 3.61
CA GLY A 23 -7.37 -6.76 4.59
C GLY A 23 -7.86 -5.37 5.01
N TRP A 24 -6.93 -4.48 5.37
CA TRP A 24 -7.27 -3.11 5.73
C TRP A 24 -7.91 -2.33 4.57
N LEU A 25 -7.41 -2.47 3.34
CA LEU A 25 -8.00 -1.83 2.16
C LEU A 25 -9.44 -2.27 1.95
N LEU A 26 -9.71 -3.57 2.08
CA LEU A 26 -11.06 -4.12 1.96
C LEU A 26 -12.00 -3.57 3.04
N ASP A 27 -11.53 -3.52 4.28
CA ASP A 27 -12.35 -3.14 5.44
C ASP A 27 -12.59 -1.62 5.52
N GLN A 28 -11.59 -0.80 5.16
CA GLN A 28 -11.60 0.64 5.43
C GLN A 28 -11.77 1.51 4.18
N VAL A 29 -11.42 1.00 2.99
CA VAL A 29 -11.31 1.83 1.78
C VAL A 29 -12.25 1.37 0.66
N GLY A 30 -12.19 0.09 0.27
CA GLY A 30 -13.04 -0.49 -0.77
C GLY A 30 -12.52 -1.80 -1.36
N ASN A 31 -13.42 -2.55 -1.99
CA ASN A 31 -13.20 -3.93 -2.45
C ASN A 31 -12.50 -4.10 -3.82
N LEU A 32 -12.29 -3.01 -4.56
CA LEU A 32 -11.64 -3.04 -5.88
C LEU A 32 -10.16 -2.66 -5.82
N LEU A 33 -9.59 -2.62 -4.63
CA LEU A 33 -8.23 -2.17 -4.37
C LEU A 33 -7.33 -3.36 -4.07
N ILE A 34 -6.11 -3.33 -4.62
CA ILE A 34 -5.10 -4.36 -4.39
C ILE A 34 -3.77 -3.69 -4.07
N GLY A 35 -3.11 -4.16 -3.01
CA GLY A 35 -1.72 -3.88 -2.71
C GLY A 35 -0.77 -4.67 -3.62
N GLN A 36 0.20 -3.98 -4.22
CA GLN A 36 1.26 -4.57 -5.03
C GLN A 36 2.36 -5.18 -4.14
N ASN A 37 3.46 -5.61 -4.76
CA ASN A 37 4.60 -6.14 -4.01
C ASN A 37 5.17 -5.06 -3.07
N PRO A 38 5.33 -5.34 -1.76
CA PRO A 38 5.84 -4.36 -0.83
C PRO A 38 7.32 -4.08 -1.02
N GLU A 39 7.72 -2.84 -0.74
CA GLU A 39 9.11 -2.41 -0.67
C GLU A 39 9.48 -2.11 0.79
N LEU A 40 10.62 -2.64 1.25
CA LEU A 40 11.10 -2.32 2.60
C LEU A 40 11.76 -0.94 2.58
N VAL A 41 11.19 0.00 3.32
CA VAL A 41 11.67 1.37 3.43
C VAL A 41 12.28 1.57 4.82
N ALA A 42 13.57 1.92 4.85
CA ALA A 42 14.28 2.29 6.07
C ALA A 42 14.19 3.80 6.29
N GLY A 43 13.39 4.22 7.27
CA GLY A 43 13.31 5.61 7.76
C GLY A 43 13.46 5.66 9.28
N ASP A 44 12.70 6.53 9.95
CA ASP A 44 12.62 6.57 11.42
C ASP A 44 12.10 5.24 12.00
N ALA A 45 11.25 4.55 11.25
CA ALA A 45 10.84 3.17 11.48
C ALA A 45 11.02 2.36 10.18
N MET A 46 11.18 1.04 10.32
CA MET A 46 11.15 0.12 9.20
C MET A 46 9.70 -0.13 8.79
N VAL A 47 9.37 0.14 7.52
CA VAL A 47 8.02 -0.10 7.01
C VAL A 47 8.05 -0.87 5.71
N TRP A 48 7.06 -1.73 5.53
CA TRP A 48 6.69 -2.28 4.24
C TRP A 48 5.74 -1.30 3.55
N ARG A 49 6.25 -0.60 2.54
CA ARG A 49 5.45 0.29 1.71
C ARG A 49 4.74 -0.50 0.64
N VAL A 50 3.41 -0.44 0.62
CA VAL A 50 2.57 -1.17 -0.32
C VAL A 50 1.91 -0.20 -1.28
N THR A 51 2.28 -0.27 -2.56
CA THR A 51 1.60 0.51 -3.61
C THR A 51 0.18 -0.01 -3.83
N VAL A 52 -0.81 0.87 -3.73
CA VAL A 52 -2.23 0.55 -3.88
C VAL A 52 -2.67 0.86 -5.31
N VAL A 53 -3.31 -0.11 -5.95
CA VAL A 53 -3.86 0.05 -7.30
C VAL A 53 -5.36 -0.20 -7.31
N LEU A 54 -6.07 0.54 -8.16
CA LEU A 54 -7.45 0.28 -8.51
C LEU A 54 -7.50 -0.82 -9.58
N THR A 55 -8.41 -1.76 -9.38
CA THR A 55 -8.68 -2.83 -10.34
C THR A 55 -10.14 -2.85 -10.77
N SER A 56 -10.42 -3.53 -11.88
CA SER A 56 -11.75 -3.75 -12.41
C SER A 56 -11.85 -5.16 -12.98
N PRO A 57 -12.95 -5.90 -12.74
CA PRO A 57 -13.16 -7.21 -13.36
C PRO A 57 -13.05 -7.19 -14.90
N ALA A 58 -13.46 -6.09 -15.53
CA ALA A 58 -13.46 -5.96 -16.98
C ALA A 58 -12.08 -5.57 -17.56
N ARG A 59 -11.18 -5.00 -16.76
CA ARG A 59 -9.95 -4.37 -17.27
C ARG A 59 -8.67 -4.78 -16.53
N GLY A 60 -8.77 -5.53 -15.44
CA GLY A 60 -7.64 -5.81 -14.56
C GLY A 60 -7.17 -4.53 -13.88
N HIS A 61 -5.90 -4.15 -14.08
CA HIS A 61 -5.33 -2.93 -13.50
C HIS A 61 -5.90 -1.67 -14.19
N VAL A 62 -6.44 -0.75 -13.39
CA VAL A 62 -7.00 0.53 -13.88
C VAL A 62 -6.03 1.69 -13.65
N GLY A 63 -5.35 1.71 -12.51
CA GLY A 63 -4.35 2.74 -12.21
C GLY A 63 -3.88 2.73 -10.76
N THR A 64 -2.79 3.44 -10.50
CA THR A 64 -2.19 3.58 -9.17
C THR A 64 -2.85 4.69 -8.36
N LEU A 65 -3.13 4.41 -7.09
CA LEU A 65 -3.83 5.34 -6.19
C LEU A 65 -2.92 6.01 -5.15
N GLY A 66 -1.83 5.35 -4.79
CA GLY A 66 -0.93 5.83 -3.74
C GLY A 66 -0.27 4.64 -3.05
N THR A 67 0.09 4.83 -1.78
CA THR A 67 0.75 3.82 -0.97
C THR A 67 0.11 3.76 0.41
N VAL A 68 0.20 2.59 1.04
CA VAL A 68 -0.05 2.40 2.47
C VAL A 68 1.17 1.76 3.09
N ASP A 69 1.58 2.26 4.25
CA ASP A 69 2.73 1.72 4.98
C ASP A 69 2.24 0.72 6.03
N VAL A 70 3.00 -0.36 6.19
CA VAL A 70 2.76 -1.40 7.19
C VAL A 70 4.01 -1.46 8.05
N ASP A 71 3.86 -1.35 9.37
CA ASP A 71 4.97 -1.49 10.31
C ASP A 71 5.67 -2.83 10.10
N ALA A 72 6.98 -2.80 9.84
CA ALA A 72 7.68 -4.01 9.40
C ALA A 72 7.90 -5.01 10.54
N ALA A 73 7.81 -4.61 11.81
CA ALA A 73 7.99 -5.50 12.95
C ALA A 73 6.67 -6.14 13.39
N THR A 74 5.60 -5.35 13.49
CA THR A 74 4.29 -5.75 14.03
C THR A 74 3.32 -6.16 12.93
N GLY A 75 3.48 -5.59 11.74
CA GLY A 75 2.52 -5.65 10.65
C GLY A 75 1.31 -4.74 10.82
N ASP A 76 1.33 -3.80 11.76
CA ASP A 76 0.22 -2.85 11.89
C ASP A 76 0.15 -1.94 10.68
N VAL A 77 -1.05 -1.72 10.14
CA VAL A 77 -1.23 -0.82 9.01
C VAL A 77 -1.19 0.62 9.52
N LEU A 78 -0.17 1.35 9.09
CA LEU A 78 0.11 2.73 9.52
C LEU A 78 -0.67 3.71 8.66
N ALA A 79 -1.99 3.74 8.87
CA ALA A 79 -2.89 4.59 8.12
C ALA A 79 -3.93 5.24 9.05
N ASP A 80 -4.16 6.53 8.82
CA ASP A 80 -5.20 7.31 9.47
C ASP A 80 -6.34 7.62 8.50
N GLU A 81 -7.32 8.39 8.97
CA GLU A 81 -8.46 8.82 8.16
C GLU A 81 -8.03 9.65 6.93
N ALA A 82 -6.93 10.41 7.02
CA ALA A 82 -6.43 11.19 5.90
C ALA A 82 -5.95 10.28 4.76
N VAL A 83 -5.27 9.17 5.08
CA VAL A 83 -4.88 8.16 4.08
C VAL A 83 -6.11 7.53 3.41
N ILE A 84 -7.14 7.19 4.18
CA ILE A 84 -8.39 6.62 3.65
C ILE A 84 -9.03 7.60 2.64
N LEU A 85 -9.21 8.86 3.06
CA LEU A 85 -9.82 9.89 2.23
C LEU A 85 -9.01 10.18 0.96
N ALA A 86 -7.68 10.17 1.06
CA ALA A 86 -6.79 10.33 -0.09
C ALA A 86 -6.96 9.20 -1.11
N LEU A 87 -6.93 7.94 -0.67
CA LEU A 87 -7.10 6.78 -1.54
C LEU A 87 -8.49 6.77 -2.20
N GLN A 88 -9.55 7.07 -1.45
CA GLN A 88 -10.90 7.15 -2.00
C GLN A 88 -11.05 8.29 -3.02
N LYS A 89 -10.46 9.46 -2.73
CA LYS A 89 -10.46 10.60 -3.67
C LYS A 89 -9.73 10.22 -4.95
N GLN A 90 -8.58 9.58 -4.85
CA GLN A 90 -7.81 9.16 -6.00
C GLN A 90 -8.52 8.06 -6.80
N ALA A 91 -9.18 7.09 -6.13
CA ALA A 91 -9.97 6.07 -6.80
C ALA A 91 -11.08 6.69 -7.67
N ARG A 92 -11.79 7.71 -7.15
CA ARG A 92 -12.82 8.44 -7.90
C ARG A 92 -12.24 9.21 -9.09
N TYR A 93 -11.02 9.72 -8.97
CA TYR A 93 -10.35 10.42 -10.07
C TYR A 93 -9.93 9.45 -11.17
N VAL A 94 -9.23 8.37 -10.81
CA VAL A 94 -8.74 7.36 -11.75
C VAL A 94 -9.89 6.64 -12.45
N SER A 95 -10.99 6.33 -11.75
CA SER A 95 -12.15 5.67 -12.37
C SER A 95 -12.86 6.54 -13.40
N LYS A 96 -12.88 7.87 -13.23
CA LYS A 96 -13.44 8.81 -14.21
C LYS A 96 -12.56 8.90 -15.45
N LEU A 97 -11.23 8.98 -15.27
CA LEU A 97 -10.29 9.00 -16.39
C LEU A 97 -10.36 7.73 -17.22
N ALA A 98 -10.59 6.58 -16.59
CA ALA A 98 -10.73 5.32 -17.31
C ALA A 98 -12.04 5.22 -18.11
N GLN A 99 -13.08 5.98 -17.79
CA GLN A 99 -14.37 5.92 -18.49
C GLN A 99 -14.47 6.86 -19.70
N GLY A 100 -13.56 7.82 -19.82
CA GLY A 100 -13.40 8.65 -21.01
C GLY A 100 -12.50 7.98 -22.04
#